data_AF-A0A7I7PA58-F1
#
_entry.id   AF-A0A7I7PA58-F1
#
_cell.length_a   1.000
_cell.length_b   1.000
_cell.length_c   1.000
_cell.angle_alpha   90.00
_cell.angle_beta   90.00
_cell.angle_gamma   90.00
#
_symmetry.space_group_name_H-M   'P 1'
#
loop_
_entity.id
_entity.type
_entity.pdbx_description
1 polymer ?
#
loop_
_entity_poly.entity_id
_entity_poly.type
_entity_poly.pdbx_seq_one_letter_code
_entity_poly.pdbx_strand_id
1 'polypeptide(L)'
;MQDSRAAGAHQARDLLRVAFGPALVALVVIAAVTLLQLLIANSDMTGALGAIASMWLGVHDVPISIGGRQLGVMPLLPVLLMVWGTARTTALATPATASWFVIRWIAASALGGPLLFAAISLAVIHDAGSVLTELQTPNALRAFASVVVVHAVGAAIGVGSRVGPRALAASPLPDWVGGSLRAAAAGVFALFGLSGLVTAASLVVHWATMHELYAITGSVFGQLSLTVLSVLYAPNVIVGTAAVAVGSSSHVGFATFSSFTVFGGDIPALPVLAAAPSPPLSPVWVALLIVGASSGVALGQQCARRALPLVSAIAKVLVAAALAALTMALLGYAAGGRLGNFGDVGVDQGTFGIAAFLWFSVVGAITAVMANGVKRGPKRPKPAPSPQPAEEVGVEPAAAEQPEFEDVPDTADDAGLVSADGADDDIGIATADQPPKNSD
;
A
#
# COMPACT_ATOMS: atom_id res chain seq x y z
N MET A 1 -12.11 -24.57 -36.89
CA MET A 1 -12.77 -25.29 -35.77
C MET A 1 -11.78 -25.96 -34.81
N GLN A 2 -10.64 -26.50 -35.28
CA GLN A 2 -9.60 -27.10 -34.41
C GLN A 2 -8.84 -26.06 -33.58
N ASP A 3 -8.50 -24.89 -34.14
CA ASP A 3 -7.79 -23.82 -33.40
C ASP A 3 -8.58 -23.23 -32.22
N SER A 4 -9.90 -23.09 -32.37
CA SER A 4 -10.77 -22.59 -31.29
C SER A 4 -10.90 -23.59 -30.13
N ARG A 5 -10.84 -24.90 -30.41
CA ARG A 5 -10.86 -25.95 -29.36
C ARG A 5 -9.55 -25.99 -28.59
N ALA A 6 -8.41 -25.84 -29.27
CA ALA A 6 -7.10 -25.77 -28.62
C ALA A 6 -6.95 -24.51 -27.74
N ALA A 7 -7.40 -23.35 -28.22
CA ALA A 7 -7.40 -22.11 -27.46
C ALA A 7 -8.31 -22.20 -26.20
N GLY A 8 -9.50 -22.79 -26.33
CA GLY A 8 -10.41 -23.01 -25.20
C GLY A 8 -9.86 -23.98 -24.14
N ALA A 9 -9.18 -25.05 -24.56
CA ALA A 9 -8.58 -26.02 -23.66
C ALA A 9 -7.41 -25.43 -22.85
N HIS A 10 -6.57 -24.58 -23.46
CA HIS A 10 -5.50 -23.87 -22.75
C HIS A 10 -6.06 -22.90 -21.72
N GLN A 11 -7.09 -22.13 -22.07
CA GLN A 11 -7.74 -21.21 -21.15
C GLN A 11 -8.40 -21.92 -19.98
N ALA A 12 -9.12 -23.02 -20.21
CA ALA A 12 -9.73 -23.82 -19.14
C ALA A 12 -8.67 -24.37 -18.18
N ARG A 13 -7.54 -24.88 -18.69
CA ARG A 13 -6.44 -25.38 -17.88
C ARG A 13 -5.83 -24.29 -17.00
N ASP A 14 -5.67 -23.08 -17.52
CA ASP A 14 -5.11 -21.97 -16.74
C ASP A 14 -6.08 -21.47 -15.67
N LEU A 15 -7.38 -21.44 -15.95
CA LEU A 15 -8.41 -21.16 -14.93
C LEU A 15 -8.44 -22.22 -13.82
N LEU A 16 -8.30 -23.51 -14.17
CA LEU A 16 -8.19 -24.59 -13.18
C LEU A 16 -6.93 -24.45 -12.32
N ARG A 17 -5.78 -24.10 -12.91
CA ARG A 17 -4.54 -23.84 -12.17
C ARG A 17 -4.67 -22.65 -11.23
N VAL A 18 -5.37 -21.60 -11.65
CA VAL A 18 -5.67 -20.44 -10.78
C VAL A 18 -6.57 -20.85 -9.62
N ALA A 19 -7.63 -21.62 -9.90
CA ALA A 19 -8.60 -22.02 -8.88
C ALA A 19 -8.03 -23.00 -7.85
N PHE A 20 -7.30 -24.02 -8.29
CA PHE A 20 -6.91 -25.13 -7.42
C PHE A 20 -5.43 -25.12 -7.05
N GLY A 21 -4.56 -24.43 -7.81
CA GLY A 21 -3.11 -24.54 -7.67
C GLY A 21 -2.59 -24.21 -6.26
N PRO A 22 -2.70 -22.96 -5.78
CA PRO A 22 -2.20 -22.58 -4.46
C PRO A 22 -2.85 -23.38 -3.33
N ALA A 23 -4.17 -23.56 -3.39
CA ALA A 23 -4.96 -24.25 -2.37
C ALA A 23 -4.60 -25.74 -2.25
N LEU A 24 -4.42 -26.44 -3.38
CA LEU A 24 -4.07 -27.86 -3.40
C LEU A 24 -2.63 -28.08 -2.96
N VAL A 25 -1.69 -27.23 -3.40
CA VAL A 25 -0.29 -27.29 -2.93
C VAL A 25 -0.23 -27.12 -1.42
N ALA A 26 -0.94 -26.12 -0.87
CA ALA A 26 -1.02 -25.92 0.57
C ALA A 26 -1.61 -27.16 1.27
N LEU A 27 -2.71 -27.71 0.75
CA LEU A 27 -3.34 -28.90 1.32
C LEU A 27 -2.40 -30.11 1.35
N VAL A 28 -1.65 -30.37 0.27
CA VAL A 28 -0.69 -31.47 0.20
C VAL A 28 0.46 -31.28 1.20
N VAL A 29 1.02 -30.08 1.29
CA VAL A 29 2.09 -29.77 2.25
C VAL A 29 1.59 -29.92 3.68
N ILE A 30 0.40 -29.37 3.99
CA ILE A 30 -0.22 -29.49 5.31
C ILE A 30 -0.48 -30.95 5.64
N ALA A 31 -1.05 -31.73 4.71
CA ALA A 31 -1.28 -33.15 4.92
C ALA A 31 0.02 -33.92 5.22
N ALA A 32 1.07 -33.69 4.43
CA ALA A 32 2.37 -34.32 4.63
C ALA A 32 2.97 -33.99 6.00
N VAL A 33 2.98 -32.70 6.38
CA VAL A 33 3.50 -32.25 7.69
C VAL A 33 2.65 -32.82 8.84
N THR A 34 1.32 -32.78 8.73
CA THR A 34 0.42 -33.28 9.78
C THR A 34 0.65 -34.77 10.03
N LEU A 35 0.68 -35.58 8.97
CA LEU A 35 0.86 -37.01 9.07
C LEU A 35 2.25 -37.37 9.60
N LEU A 36 3.29 -36.65 9.16
CA LEU A 36 4.64 -36.81 9.69
C LEU A 36 4.70 -36.50 11.19
N GLN A 37 4.04 -35.44 11.63
CA GLN A 37 3.99 -35.03 13.04
C GLN A 37 3.25 -36.07 13.89
N LEU A 38 2.10 -36.56 13.43
CA LEU A 38 1.37 -37.62 14.14
C LEU A 38 2.17 -38.92 14.21
N LEU A 39 2.86 -39.29 13.13
CA LEU A 39 3.74 -40.47 13.09
C LEU A 39 4.87 -40.36 14.11
N ILE A 40 5.57 -39.22 14.14
CA ILE A 40 6.70 -39.01 15.06
C ILE A 40 6.24 -38.89 16.51
N ALA A 41 5.07 -38.30 16.73
CA ALA A 41 4.45 -38.25 18.05
C ALA A 41 3.85 -39.60 18.48
N ASN A 42 3.95 -40.65 17.66
CA ASN A 42 3.32 -41.96 17.88
C ASN A 42 1.84 -41.82 18.28
N SER A 43 1.14 -40.90 17.62
CA SER A 43 -0.24 -40.54 17.90
C SER A 43 -1.21 -41.27 16.97
N ASP A 44 -2.45 -41.44 17.42
CA ASP A 44 -3.50 -42.06 16.60
C ASP A 44 -3.89 -41.19 15.40
N MET A 45 -4.22 -41.84 14.27
CA MET A 45 -4.59 -41.16 13.03
C MET A 45 -6.04 -40.65 13.01
N THR A 46 -6.84 -40.93 14.04
CA THR A 46 -8.28 -40.65 14.09
C THR A 46 -8.61 -39.17 13.87
N GLY A 47 -7.77 -38.24 14.33
CA GLY A 47 -7.96 -36.80 14.16
C GLY A 47 -7.26 -36.17 12.97
N ALA A 48 -6.58 -36.96 12.13
CA ALA A 48 -5.70 -36.43 11.08
C ALA A 48 -6.44 -35.53 10.08
N LEU A 49 -7.61 -35.95 9.59
CA LEU A 49 -8.39 -35.17 8.62
C LEU A 49 -8.91 -33.86 9.22
N GLY A 50 -9.40 -33.89 10.46
CA GLY A 50 -9.84 -32.69 11.19
C GLY A 50 -8.68 -31.71 11.41
N ALA A 51 -7.49 -32.20 11.74
CA ALA A 51 -6.29 -31.39 11.90
C ALA A 51 -5.83 -30.77 10.58
N ILE A 52 -5.79 -31.54 9.49
CA ILE A 52 -5.43 -31.06 8.14
C ILE A 52 -6.40 -29.96 7.69
N ALA A 53 -7.70 -30.18 7.83
CA ALA A 53 -8.72 -29.20 7.49
C ALA A 53 -8.60 -27.93 8.34
N SER A 54 -8.35 -28.07 9.65
CA SER A 54 -8.16 -26.94 10.56
C SER A 54 -6.93 -26.12 10.18
N MET A 55 -5.79 -26.76 9.90
CA MET A 55 -4.58 -26.08 9.43
C MET A 55 -4.77 -25.41 8.08
N TRP A 56 -5.53 -26.03 7.16
CA TRP A 56 -5.85 -25.41 5.87
C TRP A 56 -6.66 -24.12 6.03
N LEU A 57 -7.60 -24.08 6.99
CA LEU A 57 -8.27 -22.83 7.35
C LEU A 57 -7.31 -21.86 8.08
N GLY A 58 -6.42 -22.37 8.94
CA GLY A 58 -5.43 -21.57 9.66
C GLY A 58 -4.46 -20.81 8.73
N VAL A 59 -4.05 -21.40 7.61
CA VAL A 59 -3.23 -20.69 6.60
C VAL A 59 -3.99 -19.58 5.86
N HIS A 60 -5.28 -19.43 6.11
CA HIS A 60 -6.12 -18.32 5.66
C HIS A 60 -6.56 -17.41 6.82
N ASP A 61 -5.85 -17.41 7.94
CA ASP A 61 -6.14 -16.55 9.10
C ASP A 61 -7.54 -16.79 9.70
N VAL A 62 -7.96 -18.07 9.76
CA VAL A 62 -9.20 -18.50 10.42
C VAL A 62 -8.86 -19.08 11.80
N PRO A 63 -9.38 -18.50 12.91
CA PRO A 63 -9.08 -19.02 14.23
C PRO A 63 -9.65 -20.40 14.50
N ILE A 64 -8.83 -21.20 15.16
CA ILE A 64 -9.10 -22.58 15.51
C ILE A 64 -9.33 -22.61 17.02
N SER A 65 -10.36 -23.31 17.48
CA SER A 65 -10.65 -23.42 18.91
C SER A 65 -10.58 -24.88 19.35
N ILE A 66 -9.81 -25.13 20.41
CA ILE A 66 -9.57 -26.45 20.98
C ILE A 66 -9.83 -26.38 22.48
N GLY A 67 -10.72 -27.24 22.99
CA GLY A 67 -11.09 -27.28 24.41
C GLY A 67 -11.60 -25.93 24.95
N GLY A 68 -12.36 -25.20 24.13
CA GLY A 68 -12.89 -23.87 24.45
C GLY A 68 -11.87 -22.72 24.42
N ARG A 69 -10.60 -23.00 24.05
CA ARG A 69 -9.56 -21.98 23.92
C ARG A 69 -9.30 -21.67 22.45
N GLN A 70 -9.33 -20.39 22.11
CA GLN A 70 -9.11 -19.93 20.76
C GLN A 70 -7.62 -19.70 20.50
N LEU A 71 -7.10 -20.35 19.46
CA LEU A 71 -5.87 -20.00 18.77
C LEU A 71 -6.28 -19.13 17.59
N GLY A 72 -6.09 -17.83 17.73
CA GLY A 72 -6.47 -16.80 16.76
C GLY A 72 -5.32 -15.96 16.26
N VAL A 73 -4.15 -16.03 16.89
CA VAL A 73 -2.90 -15.49 16.34
C VAL A 73 -2.37 -16.53 15.36
N MET A 74 -2.70 -16.40 14.08
CA MET A 74 -2.20 -17.33 13.06
C MET A 74 -0.80 -16.92 12.59
N PRO A 75 0.06 -17.89 12.22
CA PRO A 75 1.34 -17.55 11.59
C PRO A 75 1.07 -16.83 10.26
N LEU A 76 1.63 -15.64 10.11
CA LEU A 76 1.36 -14.76 8.97
C LEU A 76 2.12 -15.20 7.71
N LEU A 77 3.24 -15.94 7.85
CA LEU A 77 4.02 -16.40 6.68
C LEU A 77 3.21 -17.29 5.73
N PRO A 78 2.48 -18.35 6.16
CA PRO A 78 1.59 -19.12 5.30
C PRO A 78 0.53 -18.26 4.58
N VAL A 79 -0.05 -17.28 5.27
CA VAL A 79 -1.05 -16.36 4.68
C VAL A 79 -0.41 -15.56 3.54
N LEU A 80 0.78 -14.99 3.76
CA LEU A 80 1.53 -14.26 2.74
C LEU A 80 1.93 -15.16 1.56
N LEU A 81 2.29 -16.42 1.81
CA LEU A 81 2.57 -17.40 0.76
C LEU A 81 1.33 -17.74 -0.07
N MET A 82 0.15 -17.82 0.56
CA MET A 82 -1.12 -17.99 -0.16
C MET A 82 -1.46 -16.78 -1.03
N VAL A 83 -1.32 -15.56 -0.49
CA VAL A 83 -1.48 -14.31 -1.26
C VAL A 83 -0.52 -14.29 -2.45
N TRP A 84 0.76 -14.62 -2.23
CA TRP A 84 1.77 -14.66 -3.29
C TRP A 84 1.46 -15.74 -4.34
N GLY A 85 1.07 -16.94 -3.92
CA GLY A 85 0.71 -18.04 -4.80
C GLY A 85 -0.44 -17.65 -5.73
N THR A 86 -1.51 -17.08 -5.17
CA THR A 86 -2.67 -16.60 -5.92
C THR A 86 -2.33 -15.41 -6.82
N ALA A 87 -1.51 -14.47 -6.35
CA ALA A 87 -1.03 -13.36 -7.18
C ALA A 87 -0.20 -13.86 -8.38
N ARG A 88 0.68 -14.83 -8.15
CA ARG A 88 1.51 -15.40 -9.22
C ARG A 88 0.67 -16.15 -10.25
N THR A 89 -0.24 -17.01 -9.83
CA THR A 89 -1.08 -17.79 -10.76
C THR A 89 -2.01 -16.89 -11.56
N THR A 90 -2.64 -15.91 -10.92
CA THR A 90 -3.51 -14.94 -11.61
C THR A 90 -2.73 -14.03 -12.56
N ALA A 91 -1.53 -13.58 -12.19
CA ALA A 91 -0.67 -12.79 -13.08
C ALA A 91 -0.23 -13.58 -14.32
N LEU A 92 0.14 -14.86 -14.16
CA LEU A 92 0.51 -15.75 -15.25
C LEU A 92 -0.69 -16.05 -16.17
N ALA A 93 -1.88 -16.20 -15.59
CA ALA A 93 -3.11 -16.45 -16.34
C ALA A 93 -3.70 -15.18 -16.99
N THR A 94 -3.14 -13.99 -16.74
CA THR A 94 -3.63 -12.72 -17.28
C THR A 94 -2.78 -12.26 -18.48
N PRO A 95 -3.27 -12.41 -19.72
CA PRO A 95 -2.66 -11.81 -20.90
C PRO A 95 -2.58 -10.29 -20.81
N ALA A 96 -1.57 -9.69 -21.46
CA ALA A 96 -1.41 -8.23 -21.50
C ALA A 96 -2.62 -7.53 -22.15
N THR A 97 -3.22 -8.16 -23.16
CA THR A 97 -4.39 -7.69 -23.91
C THR A 97 -5.70 -8.32 -23.42
N ALA A 98 -5.72 -8.89 -22.21
CA ALA A 98 -6.91 -9.56 -21.68
C ALA A 98 -8.11 -8.62 -21.63
N SER A 99 -9.23 -9.08 -22.19
CA SER A 99 -10.52 -8.39 -22.11
C SER A 99 -11.07 -8.43 -20.68
N TRP A 100 -11.98 -7.51 -20.38
CA TRP A 100 -12.66 -7.46 -19.07
C TRP A 100 -13.33 -8.78 -18.68
N PHE A 101 -13.92 -9.47 -19.68
CA PHE A 101 -14.57 -10.76 -19.47
C PHE A 101 -13.59 -11.84 -18.99
N VAL A 102 -12.39 -11.91 -19.59
CA VAL A 102 -11.34 -12.87 -19.21
C VAL A 102 -10.85 -12.58 -17.79
N ILE A 103 -10.63 -11.31 -17.46
CA ILE A 103 -10.19 -10.89 -16.12
C ILE A 103 -11.19 -11.31 -15.05
N ARG A 104 -12.49 -11.12 -15.31
CA ARG A 104 -13.56 -11.54 -14.40
C ARG A 104 -13.54 -13.05 -14.15
N TRP A 105 -13.30 -13.86 -15.18
CA TRP A 105 -13.19 -15.31 -15.01
C TRP A 105 -11.95 -15.72 -14.23
N ILE A 106 -10.81 -15.07 -14.46
CA ILE A 106 -9.59 -15.33 -13.66
C ILE A 106 -9.83 -15.01 -12.19
N ALA A 107 -10.44 -13.85 -11.90
CA ALA A 107 -10.78 -13.47 -10.54
C ALA A 107 -11.82 -14.42 -9.90
N ALA A 108 -12.86 -14.79 -10.64
CA ALA A 108 -13.86 -15.75 -10.18
C ALA A 108 -13.25 -17.12 -9.91
N SER A 109 -12.34 -17.60 -10.76
CA SER A 109 -11.61 -18.85 -10.55
C SER A 109 -10.71 -18.78 -9.31
N ALA A 110 -9.99 -17.67 -9.11
CA ALA A 110 -9.12 -17.47 -7.95
C ALA A 110 -9.88 -17.52 -6.61
N LEU A 111 -11.17 -17.17 -6.62
CA LEU A 111 -12.03 -17.25 -5.43
C LEU A 111 -12.78 -18.59 -5.33
N GLY A 112 -13.29 -19.11 -6.45
CA GLY A 112 -14.19 -20.27 -6.45
C GLY A 112 -13.54 -21.55 -5.94
N GLY A 113 -12.31 -21.85 -6.38
CA GLY A 113 -11.59 -23.06 -5.94
C GLY A 113 -11.30 -23.08 -4.44
N PRO A 114 -10.69 -22.02 -3.86
CA PRO A 114 -10.45 -21.95 -2.43
C PRO A 114 -11.72 -21.95 -1.59
N LEU A 115 -12.83 -21.34 -2.06
CA LEU A 115 -14.11 -21.40 -1.36
C LEU A 115 -14.68 -22.82 -1.30
N LEU A 116 -14.50 -23.62 -2.36
CA LEU A 116 -14.86 -25.03 -2.32
C LEU A 116 -14.05 -25.79 -1.25
N PHE A 117 -12.73 -25.57 -1.21
CA PHE A 117 -11.89 -26.17 -0.16
C PHE A 117 -12.29 -25.71 1.24
N ALA A 118 -12.64 -24.44 1.43
CA ALA A 118 -13.12 -23.92 2.71
C ALA A 118 -14.40 -24.62 3.17
N ALA A 119 -15.36 -24.82 2.25
CA ALA A 119 -16.60 -25.55 2.53
C ALA A 119 -16.31 -27.00 2.93
N ILE A 120 -15.43 -27.68 2.19
CA ILE A 120 -15.00 -29.06 2.49
C ILE A 120 -14.31 -29.11 3.85
N SER A 121 -13.38 -28.19 4.13
CA SER A 121 -12.67 -28.13 5.42
C SER A 121 -13.63 -27.92 6.58
N LEU A 122 -14.59 -26.99 6.47
CA LEU A 122 -15.61 -26.79 7.50
C LEU A 122 -16.45 -28.04 7.73
N ALA A 123 -16.88 -28.72 6.66
CA ALA A 123 -17.64 -29.97 6.77
C ALA A 123 -16.82 -31.07 7.45
N VAL A 124 -15.55 -31.24 7.07
CA VAL A 124 -14.63 -32.22 7.68
C VAL A 124 -14.37 -31.91 9.16
N ILE A 125 -14.19 -30.63 9.53
CA ILE A 125 -14.01 -30.24 10.93
C ILE A 125 -15.29 -30.48 11.73
N HIS A 126 -16.46 -30.20 11.14
CA HIS A 126 -17.74 -30.44 11.79
C HIS A 126 -17.98 -31.92 12.08
N ASP A 127 -17.70 -32.78 11.09
CA ASP A 127 -17.75 -34.23 11.24
C ASP A 127 -16.73 -34.72 12.29
N ALA A 128 -15.48 -34.29 12.20
CA ALA A 128 -14.43 -34.65 13.15
C ALA A 128 -14.74 -34.19 14.58
N GLY A 129 -15.35 -33.01 14.76
CA GLY A 129 -15.75 -32.47 16.07
C GLY A 129 -16.86 -33.27 16.76
N SER A 130 -17.63 -34.08 16.00
CA SER A 130 -18.61 -35.00 16.59
C SER A 130 -17.96 -36.16 17.34
N VAL A 131 -16.73 -36.54 16.95
CA VAL A 131 -15.94 -37.60 17.58
C VAL A 131 -14.91 -37.02 18.55
N LEU A 132 -14.27 -35.92 18.17
CA LEU A 132 -13.27 -35.19 18.95
C LEU A 132 -13.92 -33.98 19.59
N THR A 133 -14.52 -34.17 20.77
CA THR A 133 -15.32 -33.15 21.47
C THR A 133 -14.54 -31.88 21.84
N GLU A 134 -13.21 -31.93 21.86
CA GLU A 134 -12.37 -30.76 22.07
C GLU A 134 -12.25 -29.88 20.83
N LEU A 135 -12.38 -30.43 19.61
CA LEU A 135 -12.26 -29.68 18.36
C LEU A 135 -13.58 -28.97 18.04
N GLN A 136 -13.54 -27.65 17.96
CA GLN A 136 -14.73 -26.85 17.67
C GLN A 136 -14.75 -26.39 16.22
N THR A 137 -15.91 -26.49 15.57
CA THR A 137 -16.10 -25.97 14.21
C THR A 137 -15.98 -24.44 14.22
N PRO A 138 -15.10 -23.85 13.39
CA PRO A 138 -15.00 -22.40 13.27
C PRO A 138 -16.30 -21.77 12.75
N ASN A 139 -16.49 -20.48 13.03
CA ASN A 139 -17.60 -19.73 12.46
C ASN A 139 -17.49 -19.71 10.92
N ALA A 140 -18.51 -20.25 10.23
CA ALA A 140 -18.49 -20.40 8.78
C ALA A 140 -18.34 -19.06 8.03
N LEU A 141 -19.09 -18.03 8.44
CA LEU A 141 -19.01 -16.70 7.81
C LEU A 141 -17.59 -16.13 7.90
N ARG A 142 -16.96 -16.23 9.07
CA ARG A 142 -15.58 -15.79 9.26
C ARG A 142 -14.61 -16.61 8.41
N ALA A 143 -14.76 -17.93 8.38
CA ALA A 143 -13.89 -18.80 7.59
C ALA A 143 -13.96 -18.47 6.08
N PHE A 144 -15.17 -18.34 5.53
CA PHE A 144 -15.34 -17.92 4.14
C PHE A 144 -14.81 -16.50 3.90
N ALA A 145 -15.09 -15.55 4.80
CA ALA A 145 -14.61 -14.18 4.66
C ALA A 145 -13.07 -14.10 4.62
N SER A 146 -12.37 -14.78 5.53
CA SER A 146 -10.90 -14.76 5.51
C SER A 146 -10.33 -15.39 4.24
N VAL A 147 -10.90 -16.51 3.76
CA VAL A 147 -10.50 -17.14 2.49
C VAL A 147 -10.75 -16.20 1.31
N VAL A 148 -11.91 -15.53 1.25
CA VAL A 148 -12.18 -14.51 0.22
C VAL A 148 -11.13 -13.40 0.29
N VAL A 149 -10.84 -12.85 1.47
CA VAL A 149 -9.90 -11.74 1.62
C VAL A 149 -8.51 -12.13 1.12
N VAL A 150 -7.97 -13.26 1.57
CA VAL A 150 -6.63 -13.74 1.18
C VAL A 150 -6.51 -13.90 -0.34
N HIS A 151 -7.49 -14.56 -0.96
CA HIS A 151 -7.45 -14.81 -2.41
C HIS A 151 -7.82 -13.58 -3.24
N ALA A 152 -8.70 -12.70 -2.74
CA ALA A 152 -9.02 -11.43 -3.39
C ALA A 152 -7.82 -10.49 -3.39
N VAL A 153 -7.07 -10.39 -2.29
CA VAL A 153 -5.82 -9.62 -2.22
C VAL A 153 -4.80 -10.19 -3.19
N GLY A 154 -4.60 -11.52 -3.20
CA GLY A 154 -3.73 -12.19 -4.16
C GLY A 154 -4.13 -11.90 -5.60
N ALA A 155 -5.40 -12.10 -5.96
CA ALA A 155 -5.91 -11.85 -7.30
C ALA A 155 -5.79 -10.36 -7.71
N ALA A 156 -6.07 -9.43 -6.80
CA ALA A 156 -5.93 -8.00 -7.05
C ALA A 156 -4.47 -7.62 -7.34
N ILE A 157 -3.51 -8.16 -6.58
CA ILE A 157 -2.07 -7.95 -6.83
C ILE A 157 -1.67 -8.58 -8.17
N GLY A 158 -2.04 -9.83 -8.40
CA GLY A 158 -1.65 -10.58 -9.59
C GLY A 158 -2.20 -9.98 -10.88
N VAL A 159 -3.52 -9.84 -10.97
CA VAL A 159 -4.20 -9.18 -12.09
C VAL A 159 -3.73 -7.72 -12.21
N GLY A 160 -3.76 -6.97 -11.11
CA GLY A 160 -3.37 -5.56 -11.08
C GLY A 160 -1.93 -5.30 -11.56
N SER A 161 -0.99 -6.20 -11.30
CA SER A 161 0.38 -6.08 -11.81
C SER A 161 0.46 -6.13 -13.35
N ARG A 162 -0.49 -6.79 -14.01
CA ARG A 162 -0.53 -6.99 -15.46
C ARG A 162 -1.36 -5.93 -16.17
N VAL A 163 -2.50 -5.57 -15.59
CA VAL A 163 -3.47 -4.65 -16.22
C VAL A 163 -3.44 -3.23 -15.63
N GLY A 164 -2.81 -3.03 -14.46
CA GLY A 164 -2.70 -1.74 -13.79
C GLY A 164 -2.05 -0.65 -14.63
N PRO A 165 -0.90 -0.86 -15.29
CA PRO A 165 -0.26 0.17 -16.11
C PRO A 165 -1.17 0.68 -17.24
N ARG A 166 -1.83 -0.23 -17.96
CA ARG A 166 -2.78 0.14 -19.04
C ARG A 166 -4.04 0.79 -18.50
N ALA A 167 -4.57 0.31 -17.38
CA ALA A 167 -5.76 0.87 -16.76
C ALA A 167 -5.50 2.30 -16.25
N LEU A 168 -4.33 2.54 -15.67
CA LEU A 168 -3.93 3.86 -15.21
C LEU A 168 -3.74 4.83 -16.38
N ALA A 169 -3.11 4.38 -17.46
CA ALA A 169 -2.92 5.18 -18.68
C ALA A 169 -4.25 5.54 -19.38
N ALA A 170 -5.28 4.70 -19.24
CA ALA A 170 -6.62 4.97 -19.76
C ALA A 170 -7.52 5.76 -18.79
N SER A 171 -7.08 6.00 -17.55
CA SER A 171 -7.87 6.70 -16.54
C SER A 171 -7.60 8.21 -16.56
N PRO A 172 -8.51 9.05 -16.05
CA PRO A 172 -8.27 10.50 -15.90
C PRO A 172 -7.32 10.83 -14.75
N LEU A 173 -6.75 9.84 -14.05
CA LEU A 173 -5.86 10.06 -12.92
C LEU A 173 -4.51 10.64 -13.38
N PRO A 174 -3.86 11.47 -12.55
CA PRO A 174 -2.54 11.96 -12.87
C PRO A 174 -1.49 10.84 -13.03
N ASP A 175 -0.59 10.99 -14.00
CA ASP A 175 0.49 10.03 -14.31
C ASP A 175 1.38 9.64 -13.12
N TRP A 176 1.42 10.47 -12.07
CA TRP A 176 2.24 10.21 -10.88
C TRP A 176 1.63 9.18 -9.92
N VAL A 177 0.34 8.87 -10.02
CA VAL A 177 -0.39 7.98 -9.10
C VAL A 177 0.21 6.58 -9.09
N GLY A 178 0.57 6.03 -10.25
CA GLY A 178 1.25 4.73 -10.33
C GLY A 178 2.62 4.72 -9.65
N GLY A 179 3.28 5.88 -9.60
CA GLY A 179 4.51 6.08 -8.85
C GLY A 179 4.33 6.02 -7.33
N SER A 180 3.14 6.38 -6.82
CA SER A 180 2.83 6.32 -5.38
C SER A 180 2.76 4.88 -4.87
N LEU A 181 2.28 3.93 -5.68
CA LEU A 181 2.29 2.51 -5.31
C LEU A 181 3.72 1.99 -5.10
N ARG A 182 4.64 2.36 -5.98
CA ARG A 182 6.06 1.99 -5.85
C ARG A 182 6.70 2.63 -4.61
N ALA A 183 6.34 3.88 -4.31
CA ALA A 183 6.81 4.58 -3.11
C ALA A 183 6.26 3.97 -1.82
N ALA A 184 4.97 3.61 -1.81
CA ALA A 184 4.35 2.89 -0.70
C ALA A 184 5.05 1.55 -0.46
N ALA A 185 5.26 0.76 -1.51
CA ALA A 185 5.98 -0.51 -1.43
C ALA A 185 7.41 -0.32 -0.89
N ALA A 186 8.15 0.70 -1.35
CA ALA A 186 9.48 1.01 -0.84
C ALA A 186 9.48 1.32 0.67
N GLY A 187 8.52 2.13 1.14
CA GLY A 187 8.37 2.44 2.57
C GLY A 187 8.01 1.21 3.41
N VAL A 188 7.04 0.41 2.96
CA VAL A 188 6.61 -0.83 3.64
C VAL A 188 7.75 -1.84 3.71
N PHE A 189 8.44 -2.12 2.60
CA PHE A 189 9.56 -3.06 2.60
C PHE A 189 10.75 -2.55 3.42
N ALA A 190 11.01 -1.25 3.43
CA ALA A 190 12.04 -0.68 4.29
C ALA A 190 11.69 -0.84 5.77
N LEU A 191 10.46 -0.50 6.18
CA LEU A 191 10.03 -0.64 7.57
C LEU A 191 10.04 -2.11 8.02
N PHE A 192 9.45 -3.00 7.22
CA PHE A 192 9.41 -4.43 7.51
C PHE A 192 10.82 -5.04 7.52
N GLY A 193 11.66 -4.72 6.54
CA GLY A 193 13.02 -5.24 6.43
C GLY A 193 13.93 -4.77 7.57
N LEU A 194 13.91 -3.47 7.89
CA LEU A 194 14.67 -2.92 9.02
C LEU A 194 14.18 -3.47 10.36
N SER A 195 12.86 -3.62 10.54
CA SER A 195 12.29 -4.28 11.73
C SER A 195 12.69 -5.76 11.82
N GLY A 196 12.80 -6.45 10.68
CA GLY A 196 13.34 -7.80 10.59
C GLY A 196 14.81 -7.88 11.01
N LEU A 197 15.64 -6.91 10.60
CA LEU A 197 17.03 -6.81 11.05
C LEU A 197 17.11 -6.57 12.55
N VAL A 198 16.25 -5.71 13.12
CA VAL A 198 16.15 -5.50 14.57
C VAL A 198 15.77 -6.78 15.30
N THR A 199 14.74 -7.49 14.82
CA THR A 199 14.32 -8.78 15.40
C THR A 199 15.46 -9.79 15.36
N ALA A 200 16.17 -9.91 14.23
CA ALA A 200 17.31 -10.82 14.11
C ALA A 200 18.48 -10.43 15.03
N ALA A 201 18.82 -9.15 15.11
CA ALA A 201 19.84 -8.65 16.04
C ALA A 201 19.44 -8.92 17.49
N SER A 202 18.16 -8.73 17.84
CA SER A 202 17.64 -9.04 19.16
C SER A 202 17.77 -10.53 19.50
N LEU A 203 17.49 -11.44 18.56
CA LEU A 203 17.69 -12.89 18.78
C LEU A 203 19.16 -13.24 19.03
N VAL A 204 20.10 -12.58 18.35
CA VAL A 204 21.54 -12.78 18.57
C VAL A 204 21.96 -12.26 19.95
N VAL A 205 21.46 -11.08 20.36
CA VAL A 205 21.72 -10.51 21.68
C VAL A 205 21.13 -11.39 22.79
N HIS A 206 19.92 -11.91 22.60
CA HIS A 206 19.20 -12.76 23.55
C HIS A 206 19.36 -14.25 23.25
N TRP A 207 20.52 -14.65 22.72
CA TRP A 207 20.80 -16.04 22.34
C TRP A 207 20.60 -17.03 23.50
N ALA A 208 21.00 -16.65 24.71
CA ALA A 208 20.82 -17.49 25.90
C ALA A 208 19.34 -17.78 26.18
N THR A 209 18.49 -16.76 26.19
CA THR A 209 17.04 -16.90 26.35
C THR A 209 16.45 -17.74 25.22
N MET A 210 16.85 -17.48 23.98
CA MET A 210 16.40 -18.29 22.84
C MET A 210 16.78 -19.77 23.01
N HIS A 211 17.99 -20.07 23.50
CA HIS A 211 18.45 -21.42 23.77
C HIS A 211 17.62 -22.09 24.89
N GLU A 212 17.32 -21.38 25.97
CA GLU A 212 16.44 -21.86 27.05
C GLU A 212 15.04 -22.20 26.52
N LEU A 213 14.48 -21.39 25.61
CA LEU A 213 13.17 -21.67 24.99
C LEU A 213 13.18 -22.93 24.11
N TYR A 214 14.32 -23.36 23.58
CA TYR A 214 14.43 -24.66 22.91
C TYR A 214 14.47 -25.84 23.88
N ALA A 215 14.83 -25.61 25.15
CA ALA A 215 14.94 -26.67 26.16
C ALA A 215 13.58 -27.22 26.61
N ILE A 216 12.46 -26.60 26.20
CA ILE A 216 11.11 -27.14 26.45
C ILE A 216 10.88 -28.52 25.81
N THR A 217 11.71 -28.87 24.83
CA THR A 217 11.71 -30.17 24.17
C THR A 217 13.07 -30.84 24.34
N GLY A 218 13.06 -32.10 24.76
CA GLY A 218 14.25 -32.94 24.86
C GLY A 218 14.69 -33.58 23.53
N SER A 219 13.97 -33.37 22.43
CA SER A 219 14.24 -34.01 21.14
C SER A 219 14.71 -33.03 20.07
N VAL A 220 15.63 -33.48 19.21
CA VAL A 220 16.11 -32.74 18.02
C VAL A 220 14.95 -32.40 17.08
N PHE A 221 14.01 -33.33 16.91
CA PHE A 221 12.83 -33.10 16.08
C PHE A 221 11.90 -32.02 16.66
N GLY A 222 11.73 -31.99 17.98
CA GLY A 222 10.98 -30.92 18.63
C GLY A 222 11.67 -29.56 18.44
N GLN A 223 13.00 -29.50 18.55
CA GLN A 223 13.75 -28.27 18.27
C GLN A 223 13.60 -27.82 16.81
N LEU A 224 13.64 -28.75 15.86
CA LEU A 224 13.35 -28.47 14.45
C LEU A 224 11.93 -27.93 14.27
N SER A 225 10.94 -28.54 14.92
CA SER A 225 9.53 -28.10 14.86
C SER A 225 9.34 -26.69 15.42
N LEU A 226 9.99 -26.37 16.55
CA LEU A 226 10.00 -25.02 17.12
C LEU A 226 10.71 -24.01 16.22
N THR A 227 11.76 -24.43 15.52
CA THR A 227 12.47 -23.59 14.55
C THR A 227 11.55 -23.26 13.37
N VAL A 228 10.90 -24.27 12.79
CA VAL A 228 9.94 -24.08 11.69
C VAL A 228 8.80 -23.18 12.15
N LEU A 229 8.22 -23.43 13.33
CA LEU A 229 7.15 -22.61 13.88
C LEU A 229 7.60 -21.15 14.09
N SER A 230 8.82 -20.95 14.60
CA SER A 230 9.44 -19.63 14.77
C SER A 230 9.58 -18.89 13.43
N VAL A 231 9.97 -19.59 12.36
CA VAL A 231 10.04 -19.01 11.01
C VAL A 231 8.65 -18.66 10.49
N LEU A 232 7.63 -19.50 10.72
CA LEU A 232 6.26 -19.22 10.29
C LEU A 232 5.66 -17.99 10.98
N TYR A 233 6.00 -17.77 12.25
CA TYR A 233 5.58 -16.60 13.04
C TYR A 233 6.51 -15.39 12.92
N ALA A 234 7.66 -15.51 12.26
CA ALA A 234 8.62 -14.40 12.13
C ALA A 234 7.96 -13.12 11.57
N PRO A 235 7.08 -13.16 10.54
CA PRO A 235 6.40 -11.96 10.08
C PRO A 235 5.48 -11.32 11.13
N ASN A 236 4.84 -12.08 12.02
CA ASN A 236 4.04 -11.52 13.12
C ASN A 236 4.92 -10.70 14.07
N VAL A 237 6.07 -11.26 14.47
CA VAL A 237 7.02 -10.57 15.36
C VAL A 237 7.60 -9.33 14.68
N ILE A 238 7.93 -9.40 13.39
CA ILE A 238 8.43 -8.25 12.62
C ILE A 238 7.39 -7.12 12.56
N VAL A 239 6.10 -7.44 12.39
CA VAL A 239 5.02 -6.45 12.44
C VAL A 239 4.91 -5.82 13.83
N GLY A 240 5.04 -6.62 14.90
CA GLY A 240 5.12 -6.12 16.28
C GLY A 240 6.31 -5.16 16.48
N THR A 241 7.50 -5.53 15.99
CA THR A 241 8.70 -4.67 16.02
C THR A 241 8.50 -3.40 15.20
N ALA A 242 7.84 -3.47 14.04
CA ALA A 242 7.51 -2.30 13.22
C ALA A 242 6.59 -1.34 13.95
N ALA A 243 5.61 -1.84 14.71
CA ALA A 243 4.75 -1.02 15.57
C ALA A 243 5.56 -0.27 16.63
N VAL A 244 6.46 -0.97 17.31
CA VAL A 244 7.38 -0.35 18.29
C VAL A 244 8.25 0.71 17.61
N ALA A 245 8.81 0.41 16.43
CA ALA A 245 9.71 1.30 15.68
C ALA A 245 9.06 2.61 15.21
N VAL A 246 7.77 2.58 14.88
CA VAL A 246 7.04 3.83 14.54
C VAL A 246 6.57 4.60 15.78
N GLY A 247 6.85 4.10 16.99
CA GLY A 247 6.44 4.71 18.26
C GLY A 247 5.06 4.29 18.76
N SER A 248 4.46 3.26 18.15
CA SER A 248 3.26 2.58 18.65
C SER A 248 3.63 1.55 19.74
N SER A 249 2.70 0.68 20.10
CA SER A 249 2.95 -0.48 20.96
C SER A 249 2.52 -1.80 20.29
N SER A 250 3.13 -2.88 20.74
CA SER A 250 2.65 -4.25 20.54
C SER A 250 2.46 -4.92 21.90
N HIS A 251 1.55 -5.89 21.96
CA HIS A 251 1.22 -6.57 23.22
C HIS A 251 1.04 -8.07 23.00
N VAL A 252 1.38 -8.82 24.04
CA VAL A 252 1.17 -10.26 24.16
C VAL A 252 0.52 -10.48 25.52
N GLY A 253 -0.81 -10.58 25.55
CA GLY A 253 -1.55 -10.59 26.81
C GLY A 253 -1.35 -9.30 27.59
N PHE A 254 -0.84 -9.44 28.81
CA PHE A 254 -0.52 -8.30 29.67
C PHE A 254 0.87 -7.68 29.37
N ALA A 255 1.74 -8.40 28.66
CA ALA A 255 3.04 -7.86 28.27
C ALA A 255 2.85 -6.81 27.18
N THR A 256 3.39 -5.61 27.37
CA THR A 256 3.28 -4.50 26.41
C THR A 256 4.67 -3.96 26.08
N PHE A 257 4.94 -3.83 24.79
CA PHE A 257 6.22 -3.38 24.25
C PHE A 257 6.01 -2.09 23.47
N SER A 258 6.71 -1.03 23.85
CA SER A 258 6.77 0.24 23.13
C SER A 258 8.20 0.77 23.15
N SER A 259 8.49 1.74 22.27
CA SER A 259 9.78 2.44 22.28
C SER A 259 10.00 3.21 23.59
N PHE A 260 8.94 3.59 24.30
CA PHE A 260 9.06 4.46 25.48
C PHE A 260 8.96 3.70 26.81
N THR A 261 8.19 2.60 26.84
CA THR A 261 7.96 1.79 28.03
C THR A 261 7.79 0.31 27.67
N VAL A 262 8.34 -0.59 28.47
CA VAL A 262 8.08 -2.04 28.39
C VAL A 262 7.49 -2.51 29.71
N PHE A 263 6.34 -3.16 29.64
CA PHE A 263 5.70 -3.86 30.74
C PHE A 263 5.85 -5.35 30.50
N GLY A 264 6.54 -6.04 31.42
CA GLY A 264 6.72 -7.48 31.35
C GLY A 264 5.42 -8.25 31.62
N GLY A 265 5.42 -9.52 31.24
CA GLY A 265 4.33 -10.45 31.48
C GLY A 265 4.69 -11.83 30.93
N ASP A 266 3.84 -12.81 31.20
CA ASP A 266 4.03 -14.16 30.66
C ASP A 266 3.80 -14.15 29.14
N ILE A 267 4.83 -14.56 28.39
CA ILE A 267 4.76 -14.71 26.94
C ILE A 267 4.92 -16.19 26.55
N PRO A 268 4.37 -16.62 25.40
CA PRO A 268 4.54 -17.99 24.93
C PRO A 268 6.00 -18.39 24.81
N ALA A 269 6.31 -19.64 25.15
CA ALA A 269 7.65 -20.21 25.03
C ALA A 269 8.01 -20.55 23.56
N LEU A 270 7.99 -19.55 22.68
CA LEU A 270 8.37 -19.67 21.28
C LEU A 270 9.75 -19.01 21.07
N PRO A 271 10.76 -19.71 20.51
CA PRO A 271 12.11 -19.16 20.36
C PRO A 271 12.18 -17.80 19.68
N VAL A 272 11.33 -17.53 18.67
CA VAL A 272 11.26 -16.21 18.00
C VAL A 272 10.89 -15.06 18.95
N LEU A 273 10.17 -15.33 20.04
CA LEU A 273 9.78 -14.34 21.03
C LEU A 273 10.91 -13.99 22.00
N ALA A 274 12.06 -14.69 21.97
CA ALA A 274 13.26 -14.23 22.66
C ALA A 274 13.74 -12.86 22.15
N ALA A 275 13.27 -12.40 20.98
CA ALA A 275 13.53 -11.06 20.48
C ALA A 275 12.81 -9.96 21.28
N ALA A 276 11.80 -10.30 22.09
CA ALA A 276 11.03 -9.33 22.86
C ALA A 276 11.91 -8.64 23.91
N PRO A 277 11.87 -7.30 24.01
CA PRO A 277 12.69 -6.58 24.97
C PRO A 277 12.22 -6.85 26.40
N SER A 278 13.16 -6.95 27.34
CA SER A 278 12.88 -7.07 28.77
C SER A 278 13.00 -5.71 29.48
N PRO A 279 12.23 -5.45 30.55
CA PRO A 279 12.41 -4.28 31.39
C PRO A 279 13.78 -4.32 32.13
N PRO A 280 14.44 -3.16 32.36
CA PRO A 280 14.09 -1.82 31.88
C PRO A 280 14.51 -1.58 30.43
N LEU A 281 13.80 -0.68 29.73
CA LEU A 281 14.18 -0.26 28.38
C LEU A 281 15.55 0.42 28.38
N SER A 282 16.48 -0.15 27.62
CA SER A 282 17.75 0.49 27.31
C SER A 282 17.55 1.68 26.33
N PRO A 283 18.55 2.56 26.13
CA PRO A 283 18.48 3.68 25.19
C PRO A 283 18.28 3.30 23.70
N VAL A 284 18.04 2.03 23.40
CA VAL A 284 17.83 1.46 22.05
C VAL A 284 16.58 2.02 21.37
N TRP A 285 15.65 2.64 22.11
CA TRP A 285 14.47 3.30 21.55
C TRP A 285 14.78 4.31 20.45
N VAL A 286 15.92 5.03 20.53
CA VAL A 286 16.36 5.95 19.48
C VAL A 286 16.62 5.20 18.17
N ALA A 287 17.28 4.04 18.24
CA ALA A 287 17.53 3.21 17.07
C ALA A 287 16.22 2.70 16.45
N LEU A 288 15.22 2.36 17.27
CA LEU A 288 13.89 1.95 16.80
C LEU A 288 13.18 3.10 16.07
N LEU A 289 13.22 4.32 16.59
CA LEU A 289 12.65 5.48 15.88
C LEU A 289 13.41 5.83 14.60
N ILE A 290 14.74 5.62 14.57
CA ILE A 290 15.53 5.76 13.34
C ILE A 290 15.07 4.77 12.27
N VAL A 291 14.64 3.56 12.65
CA VAL A 291 14.03 2.60 11.70
C VAL A 291 12.74 3.17 11.11
N GLY A 292 11.85 3.73 11.94
CA GLY A 292 10.65 4.44 11.49
C GLY A 292 10.99 5.57 10.51
N ALA A 293 11.93 6.45 10.88
CA ALA A 293 12.39 7.55 10.03
C ALA A 293 12.98 7.07 8.69
N SER A 294 13.87 6.06 8.73
CA SER A 294 14.56 5.51 7.56
C SER A 294 13.57 4.91 6.55
N SER A 295 12.47 4.34 7.02
CA SER A 295 11.40 3.86 6.13
C SER A 295 10.68 5.00 5.40
N GLY A 296 10.46 6.15 6.08
CA GLY A 296 9.98 7.38 5.47
C GLY A 296 10.96 7.95 4.43
N VAL A 297 12.27 7.87 4.70
CA VAL A 297 13.31 8.26 3.73
C VAL A 297 13.21 7.40 2.46
N ALA A 298 13.09 6.08 2.58
CA ALA A 298 12.97 5.19 1.42
C ALA A 298 11.74 5.53 0.54
N LEU A 299 10.59 5.80 1.18
CA LEU A 299 9.38 6.24 0.50
C LEU A 299 9.60 7.60 -0.20
N GLY A 300 10.18 8.57 0.50
CA GLY A 300 10.47 9.90 -0.04
C GLY A 300 11.44 9.90 -1.22
N GLN A 301 12.52 9.11 -1.14
CA GLN A 301 13.46 8.89 -2.24
C GLN A 301 12.76 8.29 -3.47
N GLN A 302 11.88 7.31 -3.25
CA GLN A 302 11.10 6.71 -4.32
C GLN A 302 10.11 7.70 -4.95
N CYS A 303 9.53 8.60 -4.14
CA CYS A 303 8.71 9.71 -4.62
C CYS A 303 9.53 10.72 -5.46
N ALA A 304 10.77 11.02 -5.06
CA ALA A 304 11.65 12.01 -5.69
C ALA A 304 12.17 11.62 -7.08
N ARG A 305 12.14 10.32 -7.44
CA ARG A 305 12.66 9.83 -8.75
C ARG A 305 12.09 10.55 -9.98
N ARG A 306 10.91 11.16 -9.87
CA ARG A 306 10.32 12.00 -10.92
C ARG A 306 9.87 13.30 -10.28
N ALA A 307 10.60 14.38 -10.57
CA ALA A 307 10.28 15.69 -10.02
C ALA A 307 8.91 16.18 -10.51
N LEU A 308 8.11 16.71 -9.59
CA LEU A 308 6.74 17.21 -9.84
C LEU A 308 6.57 18.63 -9.30
N PRO A 309 5.58 19.40 -9.80
CA PRO A 309 5.17 20.64 -9.14
C PRO A 309 4.86 20.40 -7.66
N LEU A 310 5.07 21.40 -6.81
CA LEU A 310 5.00 21.27 -5.34
C LEU A 310 3.73 20.54 -4.85
N VAL A 311 2.55 20.98 -5.31
CA VAL A 311 1.26 20.39 -4.92
C VAL A 311 1.18 18.92 -5.32
N SER A 312 1.57 18.58 -6.54
CA SER A 312 1.56 17.20 -7.04
C SER A 312 2.61 16.32 -6.35
N ALA A 313 3.76 16.88 -5.97
CA ALA A 313 4.79 16.17 -5.22
C ALA A 313 4.30 15.82 -3.80
N ILE A 314 3.68 16.78 -3.11
CA ILE A 314 3.06 16.57 -1.79
C ILE A 314 1.93 15.53 -1.91
N ALA A 315 1.03 15.68 -2.89
CA ALA A 315 -0.06 14.74 -3.12
C ALA A 315 0.47 13.31 -3.36
N LYS A 316 1.52 13.15 -4.18
CA LYS A 316 2.15 11.86 -4.42
C LYS A 316 2.67 11.21 -3.14
N VAL A 317 3.35 11.98 -2.28
CA VAL A 317 3.84 11.51 -0.97
C VAL A 317 2.70 11.13 -0.06
N LEU A 318 1.66 11.95 0.07
CA LEU A 318 0.51 11.68 0.94
C LEU A 318 -0.26 10.43 0.49
N VAL A 319 -0.48 10.25 -0.82
CA VAL A 319 -1.10 9.04 -1.37
C VAL A 319 -0.22 7.81 -1.09
N ALA A 320 1.10 7.92 -1.28
CA ALA A 320 2.02 6.82 -0.97
C ALA A 320 2.03 6.49 0.53
N ALA A 321 2.06 7.50 1.40
CA ALA A 321 2.04 7.35 2.86
C ALA A 321 0.73 6.71 3.33
N ALA A 322 -0.42 7.13 2.79
CA ALA A 322 -1.72 6.55 3.11
C ALA A 322 -1.79 5.07 2.70
N LEU A 323 -1.33 4.73 1.49
CA LEU A 323 -1.28 3.34 1.02
C LEU A 323 -0.33 2.47 1.86
N ALA A 324 0.84 3.00 2.21
CA ALA A 324 1.81 2.30 3.06
C ALA A 324 1.28 2.09 4.48
N ALA A 325 0.70 3.12 5.09
CA ALA A 325 0.09 3.05 6.42
C ALA A 325 -1.10 2.09 6.45
N LEU A 326 -1.97 2.11 5.42
CA LEU A 326 -3.06 1.15 5.28
C LEU A 326 -2.52 -0.29 5.18
N THR A 327 -1.47 -0.51 4.39
CA THR A 327 -0.84 -1.83 4.27
C THR A 327 -0.28 -2.31 5.61
N MET A 328 0.43 -1.44 6.34
CA MET A 328 0.95 -1.78 7.67
C MET A 328 -0.18 -2.04 8.67
N ALA A 329 -1.25 -1.25 8.66
CA ALA A 329 -2.42 -1.45 9.52
C ALA A 329 -3.11 -2.80 9.23
N LEU A 330 -3.27 -3.18 7.96
CA LEU A 330 -3.83 -4.48 7.58
C LEU A 330 -2.93 -5.64 8.01
N LEU A 331 -1.60 -5.50 7.88
CA LEU A 331 -0.64 -6.49 8.40
C LEU A 331 -0.71 -6.58 9.93
N GLY A 332 -0.85 -5.46 10.63
CA GLY A 332 -1.03 -5.39 12.08
C GLY A 332 -2.26 -6.14 12.55
N TYR A 333 -3.39 -5.93 11.86
CA TYR A 333 -4.63 -6.64 12.14
C TYR A 333 -4.51 -8.15 11.88
N ALA A 334 -3.96 -8.55 10.73
CA ALA A 334 -3.79 -9.97 10.37
C ALA A 334 -2.72 -10.69 11.22
N ALA A 335 -1.78 -9.96 11.82
CA ALA A 335 -0.75 -10.54 12.69
C ALA A 335 -1.27 -10.86 14.11
N GLY A 336 -2.44 -10.33 14.49
CA GLY A 336 -2.98 -10.39 15.84
C GLY A 336 -4.20 -11.28 16.00
N GLY A 337 -4.60 -11.51 17.25
CA GLY A 337 -5.75 -12.33 17.62
C GLY A 337 -5.67 -12.81 19.07
N ARG A 338 -6.63 -13.65 19.46
CA ARG A 338 -6.60 -14.30 20.78
C ARG A 338 -5.65 -15.48 20.81
N LEU A 339 -4.88 -15.64 21.87
CA LEU A 339 -3.95 -16.75 22.05
C LEU A 339 -4.22 -17.49 23.35
N GLY A 340 -5.26 -18.33 23.35
CA GLY A 340 -5.60 -19.19 24.48
C GLY A 340 -5.64 -18.43 25.80
N ASN A 341 -4.84 -18.89 26.77
CA ASN A 341 -4.78 -18.29 28.10
C ASN A 341 -3.93 -17.00 28.17
N PHE A 342 -3.12 -16.71 27.15
CA PHE A 342 -2.33 -15.47 27.12
C PHE A 342 -3.20 -14.24 26.84
N GLY A 343 -4.40 -14.43 26.26
CA GLY A 343 -5.30 -13.32 25.94
C GLY A 343 -5.05 -12.74 24.55
N ASP A 344 -5.28 -11.44 24.38
CA ASP A 344 -5.15 -10.77 23.08
C ASP A 344 -3.67 -10.49 22.77
N VAL A 345 -3.28 -10.69 21.51
CA VAL A 345 -1.94 -10.44 20.99
C VAL A 345 -2.08 -9.61 19.74
N GLY A 346 -1.25 -8.57 19.60
CA GLY A 346 -1.27 -7.75 18.39
C GLY A 346 -0.55 -6.43 18.59
N VAL A 347 -0.86 -5.49 17.70
CA VAL A 347 -0.39 -4.11 17.76
C VAL A 347 -1.51 -3.21 18.29
N ASP A 348 -1.18 -2.07 18.87
CA ASP A 348 -2.18 -1.04 19.14
C ASP A 348 -2.65 -0.44 17.81
N GLN A 349 -3.80 -0.93 17.35
CA GLN A 349 -4.37 -0.57 16.06
C GLN A 349 -4.83 0.90 16.02
N GLY A 350 -5.11 1.51 17.17
CA GLY A 350 -5.50 2.92 17.26
C GLY A 350 -4.34 3.85 16.91
N THR A 351 -3.11 3.48 17.26
CA THR A 351 -1.93 4.31 17.04
C THR A 351 -1.05 3.85 15.89
N PHE A 352 -1.00 2.55 15.57
CA PHE A 352 -0.01 2.00 14.63
C PHE A 352 -0.13 2.59 13.21
N GLY A 353 -1.33 2.58 12.63
CA GLY A 353 -1.56 3.12 11.30
C GLY A 353 -1.31 4.63 11.22
N ILE A 354 -1.72 5.37 12.25
CA ILE A 354 -1.53 6.83 12.35
C ILE A 354 -0.03 7.15 12.46
N ALA A 355 0.69 6.46 13.34
CA ALA A 355 2.13 6.64 13.53
C ALA A 355 2.91 6.33 12.24
N ALA A 356 2.61 5.20 11.59
CA ALA A 356 3.21 4.86 10.29
C ALA A 356 2.93 5.94 9.23
N PHE A 357 1.69 6.44 9.15
CA PHE A 357 1.32 7.52 8.23
C PHE A 357 2.13 8.79 8.50
N LEU A 358 2.29 9.20 9.76
CA LEU A 358 3.05 10.40 10.13
C LEU A 358 4.53 10.28 9.75
N TRP A 359 5.17 9.14 10.06
CA TRP A 359 6.56 8.87 9.65
C TRP A 359 6.71 8.92 8.13
N PHE A 360 5.85 8.20 7.39
CA PHE A 360 5.91 8.17 5.94
C PHE A 360 5.62 9.52 5.29
N SER A 361 4.66 10.29 5.81
CA SER A 361 4.28 11.58 5.24
C SER A 361 5.30 12.67 5.56
N VAL A 362 5.68 12.85 6.83
CA VAL A 362 6.59 13.93 7.26
C VAL A 362 8.00 13.69 6.74
N VAL A 363 8.59 12.54 7.07
CA VAL A 363 9.96 12.23 6.64
C VAL A 363 10.02 12.00 5.14
N GLY A 364 8.99 11.38 4.55
CA GLY A 364 8.90 11.22 3.10
C GLY A 364 8.80 12.54 2.35
N ALA A 365 8.06 13.53 2.87
CA ALA A 365 7.95 14.85 2.25
C ALA A 365 9.26 15.63 2.34
N ILE A 366 9.88 15.67 3.53
CA ILE A 366 11.19 16.30 3.75
C ILE A 366 12.22 15.68 2.79
N THR A 367 12.28 14.35 2.76
CA THR A 367 13.21 13.62 1.88
C THR A 367 12.93 13.89 0.41
N ALA A 368 11.66 13.92 -0.01
CA ALA A 368 11.29 14.20 -1.39
C ALA A 368 11.73 15.61 -1.82
N VAL A 369 11.63 16.60 -0.93
CA VAL A 369 12.12 17.97 -1.18
C VAL A 369 13.65 17.99 -1.26
N MET A 370 14.35 17.39 -0.30
CA MET A 370 15.82 17.35 -0.26
C MET A 370 16.42 16.59 -1.46
N ALA A 371 15.76 15.54 -1.93
CA ALA A 371 16.17 14.74 -3.08
C ALA A 371 15.75 15.35 -4.44
N ASN A 372 15.44 16.65 -4.49
CA ASN A 372 15.01 17.38 -5.70
C ASN A 372 13.76 16.82 -6.39
N GLY A 373 12.85 16.21 -5.63
CA GLY A 373 11.54 15.72 -6.11
C GLY A 373 10.54 16.83 -6.45
N VAL A 374 10.85 18.09 -6.14
CA VAL A 374 10.00 19.25 -6.46
C VAL A 374 10.60 20.04 -7.61
N LYS A 375 9.86 20.17 -8.71
CA LYS A 375 10.18 21.08 -9.82
C LYS A 375 10.02 22.52 -9.34
N ARG A 376 11.12 23.27 -9.31
CA ARG A 376 11.07 24.72 -9.18
C ARG A 376 10.55 25.30 -10.49
N GLY A 377 9.50 26.11 -10.44
CA GLY A 377 8.97 26.80 -11.62
C GLY A 377 10.05 27.66 -12.28
N PRO A 378 9.93 27.96 -13.59
CA PRO A 378 10.84 28.89 -14.24
C PRO A 378 10.82 30.21 -13.46
N LYS A 379 11.99 30.70 -13.03
CA LYS A 379 12.10 32.07 -12.50
C LYS A 379 11.53 32.97 -13.58
N ARG A 380 10.48 33.74 -13.27
CA ARG A 380 9.97 34.80 -14.14
C ARG A 380 11.20 35.65 -14.51
N PRO A 381 11.55 35.80 -15.80
CA PRO A 381 12.70 36.61 -16.17
C PRO A 381 12.50 37.99 -15.54
N LYS A 382 13.54 38.46 -14.84
CA LYS A 382 13.55 39.79 -14.25
C LYS A 382 13.21 40.76 -15.39
N PRO A 383 12.19 41.63 -15.26
CA PRO A 383 11.89 42.61 -16.30
C PRO A 383 13.19 43.31 -16.66
N ALA A 384 13.54 43.33 -17.95
CA ALA A 384 14.65 44.16 -18.41
C ALA A 384 14.40 45.59 -17.91
N PRO A 385 15.41 46.30 -17.40
CA PRO A 385 15.24 47.69 -17.00
C PRO A 385 14.59 48.45 -18.16
N SER A 386 13.45 49.10 -17.91
CA SER A 386 12.86 50.02 -18.86
C SER A 386 13.94 51.04 -19.27
N PRO A 387 14.08 51.37 -20.56
CA PRO A 387 14.89 52.51 -20.96
C PRO A 387 14.43 53.72 -20.14
N GLN A 388 15.33 54.33 -19.37
CA GLN A 388 15.05 55.61 -18.73
C GLN A 388 14.71 56.61 -19.86
N PRO A 389 13.63 57.39 -19.74
CA PRO A 389 13.42 58.51 -20.63
C PRO A 389 14.67 59.39 -20.57
N ALA A 390 15.23 59.75 -21.72
CA ALA A 390 16.27 60.77 -21.78
C ALA A 390 15.75 62.01 -21.04
N GLU A 391 16.52 62.51 -20.08
CA GLU A 391 16.26 63.82 -19.48
C GLU A 391 16.16 64.85 -20.60
N GLU A 392 14.96 65.39 -20.83
CA GLU A 392 14.82 66.68 -21.49
C GLU A 392 15.53 67.69 -20.60
N VAL A 393 16.69 68.15 -21.08
CA VAL A 393 17.42 69.28 -20.50
C VAL A 393 16.48 70.48 -20.55
N GLY A 394 16.01 70.90 -19.37
CA GLY A 394 15.15 72.05 -19.21
C GLY A 394 15.83 73.32 -19.72
N VAL A 395 15.18 74.00 -20.67
CA VAL A 395 15.54 75.35 -21.07
C VAL A 395 14.90 76.32 -20.08
N GLU A 396 15.74 77.00 -19.30
CA GLU A 396 15.40 78.07 -18.36
C GLU A 396 15.18 79.40 -19.12
N PRO A 397 14.11 80.19 -18.87
CA PRO A 397 13.88 81.44 -19.57
C PRO A 397 14.29 82.66 -18.73
N ALA A 398 15.24 83.46 -19.22
CA ALA A 398 15.49 84.87 -18.85
C ALA A 398 16.59 85.40 -19.81
N ALA A 399 16.61 86.63 -20.32
CA ALA A 399 15.78 87.82 -20.20
C ALA A 399 16.05 88.67 -21.47
N ALA A 400 15.15 89.60 -21.77
CA ALA A 400 15.21 90.49 -22.92
C ALA A 400 16.33 91.54 -22.81
N GLU A 401 16.94 91.89 -23.94
CA GLU A 401 17.34 93.26 -24.27
C GLU A 401 17.53 93.37 -25.80
N GLN A 402 16.75 94.27 -26.42
CA GLN A 402 16.86 94.67 -27.83
C GLN A 402 18.00 95.70 -27.97
N PRO A 403 18.63 95.85 -29.15
CA PRO A 403 18.18 96.92 -30.05
C PRO A 403 18.35 96.69 -31.57
N GLU A 404 17.60 97.53 -32.29
CA GLU A 404 17.80 98.09 -33.65
C GLU A 404 18.06 97.16 -34.85
N PHE A 405 17.17 97.18 -35.83
CA PHE A 405 17.46 97.79 -37.14
C PHE A 405 16.19 98.02 -37.98
N GLU A 406 16.39 98.86 -38.98
CA GLU A 406 15.52 99.75 -39.75
C GLU A 406 14.73 99.09 -40.91
N ASP A 407 13.74 99.85 -41.40
CA ASP A 407 12.68 99.61 -42.40
C ASP A 407 13.03 98.86 -43.71
N VAL A 408 12.05 98.11 -44.27
CA VAL A 408 11.58 98.18 -45.70
C VAL A 408 10.14 97.58 -45.78
N PRO A 409 9.21 98.12 -46.62
CA PRO A 409 7.76 97.93 -46.46
C PRO A 409 7.06 97.05 -47.54
N ASP A 410 5.75 96.85 -47.28
CA ASP A 410 4.60 96.78 -48.23
C ASP A 410 4.45 95.52 -49.11
N THR A 411 3.32 94.81 -49.19
CA THR A 411 1.97 95.29 -49.58
C THR A 411 0.94 94.14 -49.48
N ALA A 412 -0.31 94.51 -49.17
CA ALA A 412 -1.60 94.15 -49.82
C ALA A 412 -1.95 92.66 -50.10
N ASP A 413 -3.20 92.22 -50.13
CA ASP A 413 -4.51 92.72 -49.72
C ASP A 413 -5.44 91.49 -49.81
N ASP A 414 -6.58 91.66 -49.15
CA ASP A 414 -7.91 91.21 -49.58
C ASP A 414 -8.58 89.93 -49.06
N ALA A 415 -9.85 90.20 -48.79
CA ALA A 415 -11.01 89.46 -48.35
C ALA A 415 -11.28 88.15 -49.11
N GLY A 416 -12.15 87.25 -48.65
CA GLY A 416 -13.06 87.25 -47.50
C GLY A 416 -14.19 86.24 -47.71
N LEU A 417 -14.94 86.07 -46.61
CA LEU A 417 -16.38 85.77 -46.51
C LEU A 417 -16.90 84.37 -46.93
N VAL A 418 -17.29 83.53 -45.94
CA VAL A 418 -18.66 83.14 -45.44
C VAL A 418 -19.54 82.47 -46.51
N SER A 419 -20.16 81.30 -46.31
CA SER A 419 -21.27 80.89 -45.41
C SER A 419 -21.73 79.49 -45.91
N ALA A 420 -22.69 78.73 -45.36
CA ALA A 420 -23.28 78.40 -44.06
C ALA A 420 -24.45 77.42 -44.38
N ASP A 421 -24.91 76.66 -43.38
CA ASP A 421 -26.20 75.92 -43.27
C ASP A 421 -26.44 74.68 -44.17
N GLY A 422 -27.13 73.61 -43.76
CA GLY A 422 -27.84 73.25 -42.53
C GLY A 422 -28.95 72.21 -42.81
N ALA A 423 -29.24 71.31 -41.83
CA ALA A 423 -30.50 70.55 -41.57
C ALA A 423 -30.97 69.48 -42.61
N ASP A 424 -31.77 68.43 -42.34
CA ASP A 424 -32.14 67.57 -41.18
C ASP A 424 -32.97 66.37 -41.76
N ASP A 425 -33.24 65.36 -40.92
CA ASP A 425 -34.38 64.39 -40.93
C ASP A 425 -34.42 63.09 -41.78
N ASP A 426 -34.22 61.97 -41.06
CA ASP A 426 -35.12 60.84 -40.72
C ASP A 426 -35.94 60.00 -41.74
N ILE A 427 -36.24 58.77 -41.28
CA ILE A 427 -37.28 57.76 -41.65
C ILE A 427 -36.78 56.46 -42.33
N GLY A 428 -37.20 55.32 -41.74
CA GLY A 428 -36.73 53.95 -42.02
C GLY A 428 -37.56 53.13 -43.03
N ILE A 429 -37.38 51.79 -43.01
CA ILE A 429 -38.34 50.71 -43.34
C ILE A 429 -37.62 49.33 -43.30
N ALA A 430 -38.33 48.32 -42.81
CA ALA A 430 -37.97 46.90 -42.75
C ALA A 430 -38.42 46.12 -44.02
N THR A 431 -37.89 44.91 -44.29
CA THR A 431 -38.65 43.67 -44.64
C THR A 431 -37.79 42.48 -45.17
N ALA A 432 -38.24 41.27 -44.79
CA ALA A 432 -38.27 39.93 -45.46
C ALA A 432 -36.94 39.28 -45.92
N ASP A 433 -36.57 38.03 -45.57
CA ASP A 433 -37.22 36.70 -45.56
C ASP A 433 -37.41 36.04 -46.95
N GLN A 434 -36.51 35.11 -47.34
CA GLN A 434 -36.75 33.71 -47.74
C GLN A 434 -35.71 33.08 -48.73
N PRO A 435 -35.52 31.72 -48.69
CA PRO A 435 -34.65 30.89 -49.55
C PRO A 435 -35.48 30.28 -50.72
N PRO A 436 -35.27 29.06 -51.31
CA PRO A 436 -34.15 28.09 -51.37
C PRO A 436 -33.85 27.56 -52.80
N LYS A 437 -32.94 26.57 -52.97
CA LYS A 437 -33.12 25.41 -53.90
C LYS A 437 -32.05 24.30 -53.79
N ASN A 438 -32.56 23.09 -53.50
CA ASN A 438 -32.21 21.74 -53.98
C ASN A 438 -31.61 21.68 -55.40
N SER A 439 -31.01 20.62 -55.95
CA SER A 439 -30.77 19.18 -55.66
C SER A 439 -29.66 18.74 -56.66
N ASP A 440 -28.96 17.60 -56.56
CA ASP A 440 -29.39 16.19 -56.64
C ASP A 440 -28.35 15.27 -55.98
#